data_AF-A0A9W6MTU7-F1
#
_entry.id   AF-A0A9W6MTU7-F1
#
_cell.length_a   1.000
_cell.length_b   1.000
_cell.length_c   1.000
_cell.angle_alpha   90.00
_cell.angle_beta   90.00
_cell.angle_gamma   90.00
#
_symmetry.space_group_name_H-M   'P 1'
#
loop_
_entity.id
_entity.type
_entity.pdbx_description
1 polymer ?
#
loop_
_entity_poly.entity_id
_entity_poly.type
_entity_poly.pdbx_seq_one_letter_code
_entity_poly.pdbx_strand_id
1 'polypeptide(L)'
;MRLGLAVIAMLSTAPAALALTEPPPPGPLAIGIIETYLMPRYESFQRSTADQAKAWGEACADGDFAPDLKTLRERYAAAADGWATIEHVTTGPMSVGLRADRIFFAPDRRNVVAKSLAELEGRAKNGDISVETIQGVSVAGQGFPALERLLYETDDADAKTRCRVGVAIAGNLASIASGVVDEWRSDTGPLARLKKGEGDPVHFADPAQAAARLMTDLAGGIQRVNDLKILPVMGGAPDMARPKAAEGWRSGRSARAIKVSTASLAAMAKAFAAAAPKDVAAVDGKAFAAAEAAVAKLPDDLGDAAADPKRRKTLEAAVAALKVAQNDLVKNLAPALGVPLGFNALDGD
;
A
#
# COMPACT_ATOMS: atom_id res chain seq x y z
N MET A 1 -28.96 -38.69 76.44
CA MET A 1 -28.96 -37.27 76.03
C MET A 1 -27.66 -36.97 75.30
N ARG A 2 -27.68 -36.94 73.95
CA ARG A 2 -26.57 -36.46 73.12
C ARG A 2 -27.20 -35.52 72.07
N LEU A 3 -27.02 -34.22 72.25
CA LEU A 3 -27.41 -33.20 71.27
C LEU A 3 -26.32 -33.12 70.20
N GLY A 4 -26.66 -33.38 68.95
CA GLY A 4 -25.80 -33.17 67.79
C GLY A 4 -25.98 -31.75 67.24
N LEU A 5 -24.89 -30.99 67.13
CA LEU A 5 -24.82 -29.69 66.48
C LEU A 5 -24.74 -29.90 64.95
N ALA A 6 -25.69 -29.35 64.20
CA ALA A 6 -25.63 -29.29 62.74
C ALA A 6 -24.93 -27.99 62.31
N VAL A 7 -23.79 -28.12 61.63
CA VAL A 7 -23.06 -27.01 61.00
C VAL A 7 -23.58 -26.82 59.58
N ILE A 8 -24.17 -25.66 59.31
CA ILE A 8 -24.62 -25.26 57.97
C ILE A 8 -23.44 -24.56 57.27
N ALA A 9 -22.88 -25.20 56.24
CA ALA A 9 -21.87 -24.60 55.39
C ALA A 9 -22.53 -23.70 54.33
N MET A 10 -22.33 -22.39 54.45
CA MET A 10 -22.72 -21.43 53.40
C MET A 10 -21.66 -21.46 52.28
N LEU A 11 -22.02 -22.00 51.12
CA LEU A 11 -21.25 -21.88 49.88
C LEU A 11 -21.49 -20.48 49.29
N SER A 12 -20.50 -19.60 49.45
CA SER A 12 -20.42 -18.32 48.75
C SER A 12 -20.01 -18.55 47.29
N THR A 13 -20.94 -18.42 46.36
CA THR A 13 -20.65 -18.40 44.91
C THR A 13 -20.12 -17.03 44.51
N ALA A 14 -18.81 -16.93 44.34
CA ALA A 14 -18.20 -15.75 43.73
C ALA A 14 -18.61 -15.66 42.25
N PRO A 15 -18.99 -14.49 41.73
CA PRO A 15 -19.30 -14.32 40.32
C PRO A 15 -18.04 -14.55 39.49
N ALA A 16 -18.14 -15.39 38.46
CA ALA A 16 -17.08 -15.58 37.48
C ALA A 16 -16.83 -14.24 36.77
N ALA A 17 -15.70 -13.60 37.06
CA ALA A 17 -15.21 -12.50 36.26
C ALA A 17 -15.03 -13.02 34.82
N LEU A 18 -15.72 -12.42 33.85
CA LEU A 18 -15.35 -12.59 32.45
C LEU A 18 -13.89 -12.16 32.33
N ALA A 19 -12.99 -13.11 32.12
CA ALA A 19 -11.63 -12.81 31.74
C ALA A 19 -11.70 -12.05 30.41
N LEU A 20 -11.44 -10.75 30.45
CA LEU A 20 -11.04 -10.00 29.27
C LEU A 20 -9.79 -10.72 28.76
N THR A 21 -9.90 -11.44 27.64
CA THR A 21 -8.75 -12.05 26.97
C THR A 21 -7.76 -10.92 26.68
N GLU A 22 -6.62 -10.92 27.36
CA GLU A 22 -5.54 -9.98 27.07
C GLU A 22 -5.16 -10.08 25.59
N PRO A 23 -4.85 -8.96 24.92
CA PRO A 23 -4.39 -9.00 23.55
C PRO A 23 -3.15 -9.90 23.42
N PRO A 24 -2.96 -10.56 22.26
CA PRO A 24 -1.78 -11.38 22.03
C PRO A 24 -0.51 -10.52 22.17
N PRO A 25 0.62 -11.12 22.59
CA PRO A 25 1.87 -10.38 22.63
C PRO A 25 2.20 -9.79 21.25
N PRO A 26 2.86 -8.61 21.19
CA PRO A 26 3.15 -7.91 19.94
C PRO A 26 3.82 -8.75 18.84
N GLY A 27 4.76 -9.65 19.18
CA GLY A 27 5.42 -10.53 18.22
C GLY A 27 4.44 -11.44 17.45
N PRO A 28 3.69 -12.33 18.14
CA PRO A 28 2.61 -13.10 17.56
C PRO A 28 1.60 -12.28 16.74
N LEU A 29 1.24 -11.08 17.21
CA LEU A 29 0.36 -10.17 16.46
C LEU A 29 0.99 -9.79 15.11
N ALA A 30 2.25 -9.35 15.11
CA ALA A 30 2.96 -9.00 13.89
C ALA A 30 3.08 -10.18 12.91
N ILE A 31 3.40 -11.39 13.41
CA ILE A 31 3.44 -12.61 12.59
C ILE A 31 2.08 -12.84 11.91
N GLY A 32 0.99 -12.77 12.68
CA GLY A 32 -0.36 -12.95 12.16
C GLY A 32 -0.70 -11.93 11.06
N ILE A 33 -0.36 -10.66 11.24
CA ILE A 33 -0.56 -9.62 10.22
C ILE A 33 0.29 -9.89 8.97
N ILE A 34 1.56 -10.24 9.13
CA ILE A 34 2.44 -10.53 7.98
C ILE A 34 1.89 -11.72 7.18
N GLU A 35 1.56 -12.82 7.85
CA GLU A 35 1.14 -14.04 7.16
C GLU A 35 -0.25 -13.95 6.54
N THR A 36 -1.22 -13.36 7.25
CA THR A 36 -2.63 -13.38 6.83
C THR A 36 -3.02 -12.17 5.98
N TYR A 37 -2.33 -11.04 6.15
CA TYR A 37 -2.63 -9.81 5.43
C TYR A 37 -1.57 -9.46 4.38
N LEU A 38 -0.28 -9.39 4.75
CA LEU A 38 0.77 -8.90 3.85
C LEU A 38 1.18 -9.91 2.78
N MET A 39 1.50 -11.14 3.17
CA MET A 39 2.03 -12.14 2.24
C MET A 39 1.10 -12.43 1.05
N PRO A 40 -0.22 -12.65 1.24
CA PRO A 40 -1.12 -12.85 0.10
C PRO A 40 -1.15 -11.67 -0.87
N ARG A 41 -0.98 -10.44 -0.38
CA ARG A 41 -0.94 -9.23 -1.20
C ARG A 41 0.37 -9.07 -1.95
N TYR A 42 1.51 -9.33 -1.30
CA TYR A 42 2.81 -9.34 -1.97
C TYR A 42 2.86 -10.39 -3.07
N GLU A 43 2.32 -11.58 -2.84
CA GLU A 43 2.23 -12.63 -3.87
C GLU A 43 1.27 -12.26 -5.00
N SER A 44 0.15 -11.61 -4.69
CA SER A 44 -0.74 -11.09 -5.73
C SER A 44 -0.05 -10.02 -6.57
N PHE A 45 0.71 -9.12 -5.93
CA PHE A 45 1.50 -8.12 -6.62
C PHE A 45 2.57 -8.76 -7.50
N GLN A 46 3.36 -9.70 -6.97
CA GLN A 46 4.35 -10.49 -7.72
C GLN A 46 3.74 -11.13 -8.97
N ARG A 47 2.63 -11.88 -8.82
CA ARG A 47 1.93 -12.50 -9.97
C ARG A 47 1.49 -11.48 -11.00
N SER A 48 0.85 -10.39 -10.57
CA SER A 48 0.35 -9.36 -11.50
C SER A 48 1.48 -8.62 -12.24
N THR A 49 2.63 -8.38 -11.59
CA THR A 49 3.81 -7.81 -12.26
C THR A 49 4.48 -8.80 -13.21
N ALA A 50 4.48 -10.10 -12.88
CA ALA A 50 4.98 -11.13 -13.77
C ALA A 50 4.10 -11.25 -15.04
N ASP A 51 2.77 -11.20 -14.88
CA ASP A 51 1.84 -11.17 -16.01
C ASP A 51 2.04 -9.93 -16.89
N GLN A 52 2.30 -8.76 -16.29
CA GLN A 52 2.64 -7.54 -17.02
C GLN A 52 3.95 -7.70 -17.81
N ALA A 53 5.01 -8.21 -17.18
CA ALA A 53 6.29 -8.44 -17.84
C ALA A 53 6.16 -9.44 -19.00
N LYS A 54 5.40 -10.52 -18.80
CA LYS A 54 5.10 -11.50 -19.84
C LYS A 54 4.36 -10.87 -21.01
N ALA A 55 3.31 -10.08 -20.74
CA ALA A 55 2.54 -9.42 -21.79
C ALA A 55 3.38 -8.45 -22.62
N TRP A 56 4.31 -7.71 -22.00
CA TRP A 56 5.29 -6.89 -22.73
C TRP A 56 6.24 -7.74 -23.57
N GLY A 57 6.76 -8.84 -23.04
CA GLY A 57 7.61 -9.76 -23.79
C GLY A 57 6.91 -10.34 -25.04
N GLU A 58 5.67 -10.79 -24.90
CA GLU A 58 4.86 -11.33 -25.99
C GLU A 58 4.53 -10.25 -27.04
N ALA A 59 4.11 -9.06 -26.60
CA ALA A 59 3.79 -7.95 -27.51
C ALA A 59 4.99 -7.42 -28.31
N CYS A 60 6.22 -7.76 -27.89
CA CYS A 60 7.47 -7.28 -28.48
C CYS A 60 8.30 -8.37 -29.16
N ALA A 61 7.84 -9.62 -29.22
CA ALA A 61 8.63 -10.78 -29.61
C ALA A 61 9.05 -10.83 -31.09
N ASP A 62 8.18 -10.37 -32.01
CA ASP A 62 8.37 -10.59 -33.46
C ASP A 62 8.97 -9.39 -34.21
N GLY A 63 9.43 -8.36 -33.48
CA GLY A 63 10.04 -7.17 -34.08
C GLY A 63 9.08 -6.25 -34.86
N ASP A 64 7.82 -6.66 -35.05
CA ASP A 64 6.75 -5.84 -35.62
C ASP A 64 5.89 -5.27 -34.49
N PHE A 65 6.17 -4.03 -34.14
CA PHE A 65 5.48 -3.32 -33.08
C PHE A 65 4.08 -2.93 -33.56
N ALA A 66 3.11 -3.74 -33.20
CA ALA A 66 1.72 -3.30 -33.19
C ALA A 66 1.03 -3.88 -31.94
N PRO A 67 1.25 -3.31 -30.74
CA PRO A 67 0.47 -3.74 -29.62
C PRO A 67 -0.95 -3.21 -29.81
N ASP A 68 -1.91 -4.13 -29.79
CA ASP A 68 -3.15 -3.87 -29.10
C ASP A 68 -2.80 -3.45 -27.65
N LEU A 69 -2.64 -2.14 -27.44
CA LEU A 69 -2.32 -1.55 -26.14
C LEU A 69 -3.35 -1.92 -25.08
N LYS A 70 -4.54 -2.39 -25.47
CA LYS A 70 -5.58 -2.84 -24.55
C LYS A 70 -5.05 -3.90 -23.58
N THR A 71 -4.41 -4.95 -24.08
CA THR A 71 -3.89 -6.02 -23.21
C THR A 71 -2.83 -5.48 -22.24
N LEU A 72 -1.88 -4.67 -22.72
CA LEU A 72 -0.83 -4.08 -21.88
C LEU A 72 -1.40 -3.10 -20.84
N ARG A 73 -2.45 -2.36 -21.18
CA ARG A 73 -3.15 -1.43 -20.28
C ARG A 73 -3.97 -2.18 -19.22
N GLU A 74 -4.62 -3.28 -19.59
CA GLU A 74 -5.34 -4.16 -18.65
C GLU A 74 -4.38 -4.79 -17.63
N ARG A 75 -3.25 -5.31 -18.11
CA ARG A 75 -2.21 -5.90 -17.26
C ARG A 75 -1.52 -4.84 -16.39
N TYR A 76 -1.30 -3.64 -16.92
CA TYR A 76 -0.84 -2.48 -16.15
C TYR A 76 -1.82 -2.15 -15.01
N ALA A 77 -3.12 -2.06 -15.31
CA ALA A 77 -4.13 -1.74 -14.32
C ALA A 77 -4.17 -2.78 -13.19
N ALA A 78 -4.09 -4.08 -13.52
CA ALA A 78 -4.05 -5.16 -12.54
C ALA A 78 -2.79 -5.10 -11.66
N ALA A 79 -1.61 -4.90 -12.26
CA ALA A 79 -0.35 -4.81 -11.53
C ALA A 79 -0.29 -3.59 -10.61
N ALA A 80 -0.79 -2.46 -11.09
CA ALA A 80 -0.80 -1.23 -10.34
C ALA A 80 -1.94 -1.19 -9.30
N ASP A 81 -3.00 -2.01 -9.42
CA ASP A 81 -3.95 -2.29 -8.34
C ASP A 81 -3.25 -3.13 -7.26
N GLY A 82 -2.47 -4.13 -7.65
CA GLY A 82 -1.61 -4.91 -6.74
C GLY A 82 -0.71 -4.02 -5.89
N TRP A 83 -0.01 -3.06 -6.51
CA TRP A 83 0.80 -2.06 -5.80
C TRP A 83 -0.03 -1.23 -4.80
N ALA A 84 -1.18 -0.69 -5.24
CA ALA A 84 -2.03 0.14 -4.38
C ALA A 84 -2.50 -0.59 -3.11
N THR A 85 -2.56 -1.92 -3.11
CA THR A 85 -2.87 -2.71 -1.91
C THR A 85 -1.74 -2.77 -0.88
N ILE A 86 -0.49 -2.51 -1.26
CA ILE A 86 0.69 -2.65 -0.38
C ILE A 86 1.52 -1.36 -0.25
N GLU A 87 1.20 -0.32 -1.00
CA GLU A 87 1.93 0.96 -1.01
C GLU A 87 2.05 1.62 0.38
N HIS A 88 1.09 1.35 1.27
CA HIS A 88 1.13 1.85 2.64
C HIS A 88 2.17 1.15 3.52
N VAL A 89 2.78 0.05 3.09
CA VAL A 89 3.71 -0.74 3.88
C VAL A 89 5.13 -0.21 3.66
N THR A 90 5.67 0.45 4.69
CA THR A 90 7.03 1.01 4.68
C THR A 90 7.99 0.22 5.57
N THR A 91 7.54 -0.93 6.09
CA THR A 91 8.33 -1.85 6.92
C THR A 91 8.69 -3.14 6.17
N GLY A 92 9.81 -3.76 6.56
CA GLY A 92 10.25 -5.05 6.03
C GLY A 92 10.98 -4.92 4.69
N PRO A 93 11.04 -5.98 3.88
CA PRO A 93 11.74 -6.01 2.59
C PRO A 93 11.34 -4.91 1.60
N MET A 94 10.16 -4.31 1.69
CA MET A 94 9.79 -3.17 0.83
C MET A 94 10.58 -1.89 1.15
N SER A 95 11.11 -1.77 2.37
CA SER A 95 11.79 -0.56 2.87
C SER A 95 13.24 -0.40 2.38
N VAL A 96 13.84 -1.46 1.83
CA VAL A 96 15.26 -1.45 1.44
C VAL A 96 15.45 -1.12 -0.03
N GLY A 97 16.61 -0.55 -0.37
CA GLY A 97 17.01 -0.32 -1.77
C GLY A 97 16.06 0.55 -2.58
N LEU A 98 15.35 1.47 -1.91
CA LEU A 98 14.34 2.37 -2.50
C LEU A 98 13.29 1.63 -3.33
N ARG A 99 12.92 0.40 -2.95
CA ARG A 99 12.00 -0.44 -3.74
C ARG A 99 10.65 0.25 -3.96
N ALA A 100 10.08 0.86 -2.92
CA ALA A 100 8.83 1.60 -3.04
C ALA A 100 8.94 2.74 -4.06
N ASP A 101 9.98 3.58 -3.98
CA ASP A 101 10.20 4.69 -4.92
C ASP A 101 10.48 4.21 -6.35
N ARG A 102 11.20 3.09 -6.49
CA ARG A 102 11.50 2.46 -7.79
C ARG A 102 10.26 1.83 -8.42
N ILE A 103 9.32 1.33 -7.62
CA ILE A 103 8.02 0.85 -8.10
C ILE A 103 7.14 2.03 -8.49
N PHE A 104 7.07 3.05 -7.65
CA PHE A 104 6.18 4.19 -7.83
C PHE A 104 6.81 5.50 -7.33
N PHE A 105 7.47 6.22 -8.22
CA PHE A 105 8.01 7.54 -7.92
C PHE A 105 6.92 8.62 -8.01
N ALA A 106 6.42 9.05 -6.86
CA ALA A 106 5.49 10.18 -6.74
C ALA A 106 5.67 10.89 -5.37
N PRO A 107 5.41 12.21 -5.27
CA PRO A 107 4.94 13.11 -6.33
C PRO A 107 6.03 13.61 -7.28
N ASP A 108 5.78 13.57 -8.59
CA ASP A 108 6.73 14.04 -9.61
C ASP A 108 6.63 15.56 -9.90
N ARG A 109 7.00 16.39 -8.92
CA ARG A 109 6.87 17.86 -9.04
C ARG A 109 7.74 18.49 -10.12
N ARG A 110 8.81 17.83 -10.56
CA ARG A 110 9.81 18.37 -11.49
C ARG A 110 9.82 17.68 -12.85
N ASN A 111 8.78 16.88 -13.13
CA ASN A 111 8.63 16.10 -14.36
C ASN A 111 9.86 15.20 -14.63
N VAL A 112 10.44 14.65 -13.55
CA VAL A 112 11.63 13.80 -13.58
C VAL A 112 11.35 12.50 -14.31
N VAL A 113 10.13 11.96 -14.18
CA VAL A 113 9.73 10.72 -14.89
C VAL A 113 9.88 10.91 -16.40
N ALA A 114 9.44 12.04 -16.95
CA ALA A 114 9.57 12.33 -18.39
C ALA A 114 11.04 12.41 -18.82
N LYS A 115 11.88 13.07 -18.01
CA LYS A 115 13.31 13.24 -18.31
C LYS A 115 14.03 11.90 -18.30
N SER A 116 13.76 11.07 -17.30
CA SER A 116 14.33 9.71 -17.20
C SER A 116 13.84 8.82 -18.33
N LEU A 117 12.59 8.96 -18.76
CA LEU A 117 12.06 8.21 -19.89
C LEU A 117 12.73 8.60 -21.21
N ALA A 118 12.86 9.90 -21.49
CA ALA A 118 13.56 10.38 -22.69
C ALA A 118 15.03 9.93 -22.73
N GLU A 119 15.71 9.86 -21.58
CA GLU A 119 17.06 9.29 -21.48
C GLU A 119 17.08 7.80 -21.84
N LEU A 120 16.16 7.01 -21.30
CA LEU A 120 16.03 5.58 -21.61
C LEU A 120 15.72 5.37 -23.09
N GLU A 121 14.77 6.12 -23.65
CA GLU A 121 14.43 6.07 -25.08
C GLU A 121 15.63 6.41 -25.96
N GLY A 122 16.45 7.39 -25.56
CA GLY A 122 17.72 7.71 -26.22
C GLY A 122 18.70 6.53 -26.21
N ARG A 123 18.82 5.82 -25.08
CA ARG A 123 19.66 4.61 -24.96
C ARG A 123 19.11 3.45 -25.81
N ALA A 124 17.80 3.25 -25.82
CA ALA A 124 17.12 2.19 -26.59
C ALA A 124 17.31 2.30 -28.11
N LYS A 125 17.68 3.48 -28.63
CA LYS A 125 18.03 3.63 -30.05
C LYS A 125 19.30 2.85 -30.42
N ASN A 126 20.22 2.67 -29.47
CA ASN A 126 21.52 2.04 -29.70
C ASN A 126 21.52 0.52 -29.42
N GLY A 127 20.41 -0.05 -28.95
CA GLY A 127 20.34 -1.46 -28.59
C GLY A 127 19.26 -1.73 -27.56
N ASP A 128 19.18 -2.97 -27.11
CA ASP A 128 18.21 -3.36 -26.09
C ASP A 128 18.62 -2.83 -24.72
N ILE A 129 17.62 -2.57 -23.86
CA ILE A 129 17.81 -2.12 -22.49
C ILE A 129 17.56 -3.30 -21.57
N SER A 130 18.56 -3.68 -20.78
CA SER A 130 18.42 -4.75 -19.79
C SER A 130 17.77 -4.24 -18.51
N VAL A 131 17.29 -5.16 -17.67
CA VAL A 131 16.77 -4.82 -16.33
C VAL A 131 17.85 -4.15 -15.49
N GLU A 132 19.10 -4.60 -15.57
CA GLU A 132 20.25 -4.02 -14.85
C GLU A 132 20.49 -2.57 -15.27
N THR A 133 20.27 -2.26 -16.57
CA THR A 133 20.34 -0.88 -17.07
C THR A 133 19.27 -0.01 -16.42
N ILE A 134 18.04 -0.52 -16.28
CA ILE A 134 16.95 0.19 -15.58
C ILE A 134 17.31 0.41 -14.10
N GLN A 135 17.89 -0.58 -13.44
CA GLN A 135 18.28 -0.47 -12.03
C GLN A 135 19.35 0.59 -11.78
N GLY A 136 20.19 0.88 -12.79
CA GLY A 136 21.24 1.90 -12.74
C GLY A 136 20.81 3.32 -13.11
N VAL A 137 19.58 3.56 -13.60
CA VAL A 137 19.09 4.90 -13.88
C VAL A 137 18.32 5.49 -12.68
N SER A 138 17.91 6.77 -12.79
CA SER A 138 17.07 7.42 -11.78
C SER A 138 15.82 6.58 -11.43
N VAL A 139 15.48 6.52 -10.15
CA VAL A 139 14.28 5.82 -9.64
C VAL A 139 12.99 6.22 -10.38
N ALA A 140 12.92 7.47 -10.85
CA ALA A 140 11.78 8.00 -11.60
C ALA A 140 11.54 7.30 -12.96
N GLY A 141 12.56 6.67 -13.54
CA GLY A 141 12.46 5.93 -14.80
C GLY A 141 12.18 4.44 -14.65
N GLN A 142 12.05 3.91 -13.43
CA GLN A 142 12.12 2.47 -13.18
C GLN A 142 10.78 1.75 -13.04
N GLY A 143 9.68 2.48 -12.83
CA GLY A 143 8.44 1.92 -12.31
C GLY A 143 7.16 2.32 -13.04
N PHE A 144 6.03 2.16 -12.35
CA PHE A 144 4.69 2.39 -12.91
C PHE A 144 4.47 3.79 -13.50
N PRO A 145 4.98 4.91 -12.94
CA PRO A 145 4.80 6.21 -13.56
C PRO A 145 5.45 6.32 -14.94
N ALA A 146 6.62 5.71 -15.15
CA ALA A 146 7.28 5.67 -16.45
C ALA A 146 6.53 4.73 -17.42
N LEU A 147 6.10 3.57 -16.93
CA LEU A 147 5.32 2.61 -17.72
C LEU A 147 3.96 3.17 -18.15
N GLU A 148 3.32 3.98 -17.31
CA GLU A 148 2.08 4.68 -17.63
C GLU A 148 2.27 5.61 -18.84
N ARG A 149 3.34 6.41 -18.86
CA ARG A 149 3.62 7.30 -19.99
C ARG A 149 3.78 6.51 -21.28
N LEU A 150 4.57 5.44 -21.27
CA LEU A 150 4.75 4.60 -22.45
C LEU A 150 3.42 4.04 -23.00
N LEU A 151 2.47 3.73 -22.12
CA LEU A 151 1.17 3.14 -22.48
C LEU A 151 0.11 4.16 -22.91
N TYR A 152 0.19 5.40 -22.44
CA TYR A 152 -0.87 6.40 -22.58
C TYR A 152 -0.42 7.69 -23.30
N GLU A 153 0.87 7.97 -23.41
CA GLU A 153 1.48 9.07 -24.17
C GLU A 153 2.22 8.48 -25.40
N THR A 154 1.48 7.94 -26.38
CA THR A 154 2.05 7.11 -27.46
C THR A 154 2.74 7.87 -28.59
N ASP A 155 2.70 9.20 -28.58
CA ASP A 155 3.30 10.00 -29.66
C ASP A 155 4.78 10.33 -29.40
N ASP A 156 5.28 10.08 -28.18
CA ASP A 156 6.62 10.52 -27.74
C ASP A 156 7.77 9.60 -28.22
N ALA A 157 7.49 8.33 -28.48
CA ALA A 157 8.48 7.33 -28.89
C ALA A 157 8.00 6.51 -30.09
N ASP A 158 8.95 6.14 -30.97
CA ASP A 158 8.65 5.14 -31.97
C ASP A 158 8.34 3.79 -31.30
N ALA A 159 7.52 3.03 -32.01
CA ALA A 159 7.20 1.64 -31.80
C ALA A 159 8.31 0.81 -31.12
N LYS A 160 9.44 0.64 -31.82
CA LYS A 160 10.52 -0.26 -31.41
C LYS A 160 11.17 0.20 -30.11
N THR A 161 11.40 1.51 -29.99
CA THR A 161 11.93 2.14 -28.77
C THR A 161 10.99 1.91 -27.58
N ARG A 162 9.68 2.11 -27.76
CA ARG A 162 8.68 1.84 -26.70
C ARG A 162 8.73 0.39 -26.22
N CYS A 163 8.83 -0.58 -27.14
CA CYS A 163 8.94 -1.99 -26.77
C CYS A 163 10.17 -2.26 -25.91
N ARG A 164 11.35 -1.79 -26.34
CA ARG A 164 12.61 -1.98 -25.61
C ARG A 164 12.56 -1.43 -24.19
N VAL A 165 12.05 -0.21 -24.03
CA VAL A 165 11.95 0.42 -22.70
C VAL A 165 10.86 -0.24 -21.86
N GLY A 166 9.69 -0.53 -22.45
CA GLY A 166 8.56 -1.11 -21.74
C GLY A 166 8.82 -2.52 -21.20
N VAL A 167 9.46 -3.38 -22.00
CA VAL A 167 9.91 -4.73 -21.57
C VAL A 167 10.87 -4.60 -20.38
N ALA A 168 11.84 -3.69 -20.45
CA ALA A 168 12.83 -3.52 -19.39
C ALA A 168 12.21 -3.01 -18.08
N ILE A 169 11.31 -2.01 -18.14
CA ILE A 169 10.62 -1.48 -16.96
C ILE A 169 9.68 -2.54 -16.35
N ALA A 170 8.90 -3.24 -17.17
CA ALA A 170 8.00 -4.29 -16.68
C ALA A 170 8.78 -5.44 -16.02
N GLY A 171 9.91 -5.84 -16.61
CA GLY A 171 10.83 -6.82 -16.02
C GLY A 171 11.42 -6.36 -14.68
N ASN A 172 11.79 -5.09 -14.55
CA ASN A 172 12.27 -4.53 -13.28
C ASN A 172 11.19 -4.56 -12.18
N LEU A 173 9.94 -4.20 -12.51
CA LEU A 173 8.83 -4.28 -11.56
C LEU A 173 8.61 -5.72 -11.06
N ALA A 174 8.63 -6.70 -11.97
CA ALA A 174 8.51 -8.12 -11.63
C ALA A 174 9.69 -8.60 -10.76
N SER A 175 10.91 -8.17 -11.06
CA SER A 175 12.11 -8.48 -10.29
C SER A 175 12.03 -7.94 -8.85
N ILE A 176 11.61 -6.68 -8.67
CA ILE A 176 11.43 -6.10 -7.33
C ILE A 176 10.35 -6.86 -6.55
N ALA A 177 9.20 -7.12 -7.18
CA ALA A 177 8.09 -7.80 -6.51
C ALA A 177 8.47 -9.22 -6.09
N SER A 178 9.20 -9.97 -6.92
CA SER A 178 9.71 -11.29 -6.55
C SER A 178 10.70 -11.20 -5.39
N GLY A 179 11.68 -10.31 -5.46
CA GLY A 179 12.69 -10.17 -4.40
C GLY A 179 12.08 -9.88 -3.02
N VAL A 180 11.01 -9.08 -2.97
CA VAL A 180 10.27 -8.83 -1.71
C VAL A 180 9.61 -10.10 -1.16
N VAL A 181 8.97 -10.90 -2.02
CA VAL A 181 8.35 -12.17 -1.62
C VAL A 181 9.41 -13.17 -1.16
N ASP A 182 10.50 -13.29 -1.91
CA ASP A 182 11.61 -14.21 -1.63
C ASP A 182 12.28 -13.87 -0.29
N GLU A 183 12.50 -12.60 0.00
CA GLU A 183 13.06 -12.15 1.29
C GLU A 183 12.13 -12.42 2.47
N TRP A 184 10.82 -12.19 2.32
CA TRP A 184 9.88 -12.55 3.38
C TRP A 184 9.83 -14.06 3.63
N ARG A 185 9.95 -14.88 2.59
CA ARG A 185 9.87 -16.35 2.66
C ARG A 185 11.16 -17.04 3.04
N SER A 186 12.29 -16.35 2.95
CA SER A 186 13.60 -16.90 3.33
C SER A 186 13.59 -17.47 4.75
N ASP A 187 14.20 -18.63 4.94
CA ASP A 187 14.37 -19.28 6.26
C ASP A 187 15.24 -18.45 7.23
N THR A 188 15.97 -17.47 6.68
CA THR A 188 16.75 -16.47 7.42
C THR A 188 16.17 -15.06 7.32
N GLY A 189 15.03 -14.90 6.63
CA GLY A 189 14.36 -13.62 6.41
C GLY A 189 13.60 -13.10 7.63
N PRO A 190 13.09 -11.86 7.58
CA PRO A 190 12.48 -11.20 8.72
C PRO A 190 11.33 -11.99 9.37
N LEU A 191 10.46 -12.62 8.58
CA LEU A 191 9.36 -13.42 9.13
C LEU A 191 9.86 -14.67 9.87
N ALA A 192 10.85 -15.38 9.32
CA ALA A 192 11.41 -16.57 9.95
C ALA A 192 12.10 -16.23 11.28
N ARG A 193 12.76 -15.08 11.36
CA ARG A 193 13.40 -14.58 12.58
C ARG A 193 12.38 -14.13 13.62
N LEU A 194 11.34 -13.42 13.19
CA LEU A 194 10.23 -13.03 14.06
C LEU A 194 9.55 -14.26 14.70
N LYS A 195 9.37 -15.35 13.94
CA LYS A 195 8.84 -16.63 14.44
C LYS A 195 9.73 -17.30 15.50
N LYS A 196 11.03 -17.02 15.50
CA LYS A 196 11.99 -17.46 16.53
C LYS A 196 12.03 -16.52 17.74
N GLY A 197 11.22 -15.45 17.74
CA GLY A 197 11.24 -14.42 18.78
C GLY A 197 12.42 -13.45 18.65
N GLU A 198 13.08 -13.42 17.49
CA GLU A 198 14.22 -12.55 17.24
C GLU A 198 13.80 -11.25 16.53
N GLY A 199 14.56 -10.18 16.74
CA GLY A 199 14.52 -9.00 15.87
C GLY A 199 15.33 -9.19 14.58
N ASP A 200 15.14 -8.30 13.62
CA ASP A 200 15.91 -8.15 12.41
C ASP A 200 16.76 -6.85 12.36
N PRO A 201 18.10 -6.93 12.20
CA PRO A 201 19.00 -5.77 12.17
C PRO A 201 18.63 -4.70 11.15
N VAL A 202 17.94 -5.07 10.06
CA VAL A 202 17.55 -4.14 9.01
C VAL A 202 16.14 -3.61 9.25
N HIS A 203 15.21 -4.47 9.67
CA HIS A 203 13.80 -4.15 9.63
C HIS A 203 13.18 -3.80 10.99
N PHE A 204 13.56 -4.50 12.07
CA PHE A 204 12.99 -4.27 13.40
C PHE A 204 13.87 -4.82 14.53
N ALA A 205 14.16 -4.03 15.57
CA ALA A 205 15.08 -4.44 16.65
C ALA A 205 14.60 -5.66 17.46
N ASP A 206 13.29 -5.85 17.59
CA ASP A 206 12.66 -6.94 18.34
C ASP A 206 11.22 -7.21 17.82
N PRO A 207 10.56 -8.30 18.28
CA PRO A 207 9.21 -8.63 17.85
C PRO A 207 8.14 -7.58 18.19
N ALA A 208 8.31 -6.80 19.27
CA ALA A 208 7.36 -5.75 19.61
C ALA A 208 7.47 -4.56 18.67
N GLN A 209 8.70 -4.22 18.26
CA GLN A 209 8.91 -3.19 17.26
C GLN A 209 8.30 -3.56 15.90
N ALA A 210 8.24 -4.86 15.54
CA ALA A 210 7.57 -5.29 14.32
C ALA A 210 6.08 -4.91 14.30
N ALA A 211 5.35 -5.17 15.39
CA ALA A 211 3.94 -4.78 15.50
C ALA A 211 3.74 -3.27 15.49
N ALA A 212 4.58 -2.54 16.24
CA ALA A 212 4.57 -1.08 16.29
C ALA A 212 4.76 -0.46 14.91
N ARG A 213 5.73 -0.95 14.14
CA ARG A 213 6.01 -0.48 12.77
C ARG A 213 4.87 -0.78 11.81
N LEU A 214 4.26 -1.98 11.88
CA LEU A 214 3.09 -2.31 11.05
C LEU A 214 1.86 -1.47 11.39
N MET A 215 1.62 -1.17 12.67
CA MET A 215 0.56 -0.25 13.09
C MET A 215 0.86 1.18 12.61
N THR A 216 2.13 1.59 12.62
CA THR A 216 2.58 2.89 12.10
C THR A 216 2.41 2.98 10.58
N ASP A 217 2.71 1.92 9.85
CA ASP A 217 2.47 1.81 8.41
C ASP A 217 0.99 1.98 8.06
N LEU A 218 0.11 1.34 8.84
CA LEU A 218 -1.34 1.46 8.70
C LEU A 218 -1.83 2.88 8.96
N ALA A 219 -1.45 3.47 10.10
CA ALA A 219 -1.84 4.85 10.45
C ALA A 219 -1.32 5.87 9.42
N GLY A 220 -0.03 5.80 9.09
CA GLY A 220 0.62 6.68 8.12
C GLY A 220 0.14 6.44 6.69
N GLY A 221 -0.33 5.23 6.37
CA GLY A 221 -0.93 4.90 5.08
C GLY A 221 -2.19 5.71 4.80
N ILE A 222 -3.07 5.84 5.80
CA ILE A 222 -4.28 6.66 5.70
C ILE A 222 -3.92 8.13 5.50
N GLN A 223 -2.90 8.61 6.25
CA GLN A 223 -2.39 9.96 6.09
C GLN A 223 -1.85 10.21 4.69
N ARG A 224 -1.03 9.30 4.15
CA ARG A 224 -0.49 9.40 2.79
C ARG A 224 -1.58 9.43 1.72
N VAL A 225 -2.67 8.67 1.87
CA VAL A 225 -3.82 8.75 0.95
C VAL A 225 -4.39 10.18 0.92
N ASN A 226 -4.58 10.81 2.08
CA ASN A 226 -5.04 12.20 2.14
C ASN A 226 -4.02 13.18 1.58
N ASP A 227 -2.81 13.15 2.14
CA ASP A 227 -1.81 14.21 1.99
C ASP A 227 -1.06 14.15 0.65
N LEU A 228 -1.00 12.96 0.03
CA LEU A 228 -0.29 12.76 -1.24
C LEU A 228 -1.23 12.53 -2.43
N LYS A 229 -2.42 11.91 -2.23
CA LYS A 229 -3.29 11.51 -3.35
C LYS A 229 -4.52 12.42 -3.54
N ILE A 230 -5.08 13.00 -2.47
CA ILE A 230 -6.31 13.81 -2.55
C ILE A 230 -6.02 15.30 -2.41
N LEU A 231 -5.42 15.73 -1.30
CA LEU A 231 -5.21 17.15 -1.00
C LEU A 231 -4.33 17.88 -2.03
N PRO A 232 -3.27 17.28 -2.60
CA PRO A 232 -2.49 17.94 -3.64
C PRO A 232 -3.28 18.24 -4.91
N VAL A 233 -4.25 17.38 -5.25
CA VAL A 233 -5.17 17.56 -6.39
C VAL A 233 -6.15 18.69 -6.11
N MET A 234 -6.64 18.76 -4.88
CA MET A 234 -7.59 19.78 -4.45
C MET A 234 -7.01 21.19 -4.44
N GLY A 235 -5.75 21.37 -4.03
CA GLY A 235 -5.23 22.71 -3.76
C GLY A 235 -6.02 23.45 -2.66
N GLY A 236 -5.74 24.73 -2.44
CA GLY A 236 -6.37 25.52 -1.36
C GLY A 236 -7.83 25.94 -1.64
N ALA A 237 -8.20 26.06 -2.91
CA ALA A 237 -9.51 26.52 -3.37
C ALA A 237 -9.83 25.89 -4.75
N PRO A 238 -11.08 25.94 -5.24
CA PRO A 238 -11.46 25.33 -6.51
C PRO A 238 -10.63 25.82 -7.72
N ASP A 239 -10.36 27.12 -7.82
CA ASP A 239 -9.52 27.72 -8.86
C ASP A 239 -8.01 27.36 -8.72
N MET A 240 -7.62 26.83 -7.57
CA MET A 240 -6.26 26.37 -7.27
C MET A 240 -6.10 24.84 -7.40
N ALA A 241 -7.11 24.14 -7.91
CA ALA A 241 -7.05 22.70 -8.16
C ALA A 241 -5.91 22.35 -9.13
N ARG A 242 -5.28 21.19 -8.91
CA ARG A 242 -4.15 20.69 -9.69
C ARG A 242 -4.45 19.30 -10.23
N PRO A 243 -5.27 19.17 -11.29
CA PRO A 243 -5.65 17.87 -11.85
C PRO A 243 -4.47 16.93 -12.14
N LYS A 244 -3.38 17.47 -12.70
CA LYS A 244 -2.16 16.70 -13.03
C LYS A 244 -1.31 16.29 -11.81
N ALA A 245 -1.68 16.72 -10.60
CA ALA A 245 -1.08 16.20 -9.37
C ALA A 245 -1.68 14.85 -8.96
N ALA A 246 -2.80 14.42 -9.56
CA ALA A 246 -3.43 13.16 -9.24
C ALA A 246 -2.58 11.99 -9.76
N GLU A 247 -2.13 11.11 -8.89
CA GLU A 247 -1.37 9.94 -9.31
C GLU A 247 -2.19 9.07 -10.26
N GLY A 248 -1.58 8.62 -11.38
CA GLY A 248 -2.28 7.80 -12.36
C GLY A 248 -3.30 8.57 -13.21
N TRP A 249 -3.20 9.90 -13.33
CA TRP A 249 -4.16 10.70 -14.11
C TRP A 249 -4.15 10.38 -15.61
N ARG A 250 -3.02 9.92 -16.17
CA ARG A 250 -2.93 9.58 -17.61
C ARG A 250 -3.75 8.35 -17.95
N SER A 251 -3.78 7.39 -17.04
CA SER A 251 -4.59 6.17 -17.13
C SER A 251 -5.99 6.33 -16.55
N GLY A 252 -6.36 7.52 -16.07
CA GLY A 252 -7.66 7.80 -15.47
C GLY A 252 -7.94 7.01 -14.18
N ARG A 253 -6.90 6.52 -13.49
CA ARG A 253 -7.05 5.57 -12.37
C ARG A 253 -6.84 6.16 -10.98
N SER A 254 -6.72 7.48 -10.86
CA SER A 254 -6.45 8.14 -9.57
C SER A 254 -7.48 7.78 -8.48
N ALA A 255 -8.77 7.86 -8.81
CA ALA A 255 -9.84 7.47 -7.88
C ALA A 255 -9.83 5.96 -7.59
N ARG A 256 -9.49 5.12 -8.58
CA ARG A 256 -9.36 3.67 -8.42
C ARG A 256 -8.24 3.32 -7.43
N ALA A 257 -7.07 3.96 -7.55
CA ALA A 257 -5.96 3.75 -6.64
C ALA A 257 -6.35 4.07 -5.18
N ILE A 258 -7.02 5.20 -4.95
CA ILE A 258 -7.50 5.58 -3.60
C ILE A 258 -8.51 4.56 -3.05
N LYS A 259 -9.45 4.10 -3.89
CA LYS A 259 -10.43 3.06 -3.52
C LYS A 259 -9.74 1.76 -3.11
N VAL A 260 -8.78 1.29 -3.91
CA VAL A 260 -8.02 0.06 -3.63
C VAL A 260 -7.17 0.18 -2.37
N SER A 261 -6.44 1.30 -2.21
CA SER A 261 -5.62 1.53 -1.01
C SER A 261 -6.48 1.62 0.25
N THR A 262 -7.62 2.31 0.20
CA THR A 262 -8.55 2.43 1.36
C THR A 262 -9.10 1.08 1.77
N ALA A 263 -9.55 0.26 0.81
CA ALA A 263 -10.03 -1.10 1.09
C ALA A 263 -8.93 -1.98 1.68
N SER A 264 -7.68 -1.83 1.23
CA SER A 264 -6.57 -2.57 1.80
C SER A 264 -6.25 -2.12 3.23
N LEU A 265 -6.20 -0.81 3.50
CA LEU A 265 -6.02 -0.26 4.85
C LEU A 265 -7.12 -0.75 5.80
N ALA A 266 -8.39 -0.75 5.37
CA ALA A 266 -9.51 -1.28 6.15
C ALA A 266 -9.34 -2.78 6.46
N ALA A 267 -8.84 -3.56 5.49
CA ALA A 267 -8.55 -4.98 5.72
C ALA A 267 -7.38 -5.20 6.70
N MET A 268 -6.35 -4.34 6.71
CA MET A 268 -5.27 -4.40 7.69
C MET A 268 -5.76 -4.05 9.08
N ALA A 269 -6.56 -2.97 9.19
CA ALA A 269 -7.16 -2.54 10.44
C ALA A 269 -8.04 -3.64 11.03
N LYS A 270 -8.87 -4.28 10.20
CA LYS A 270 -9.66 -5.45 10.62
C LYS A 270 -8.80 -6.60 11.14
N ALA A 271 -7.64 -6.84 10.53
CA ALA A 271 -6.72 -7.89 10.98
C ALA A 271 -6.12 -7.57 12.36
N PHE A 272 -5.81 -6.30 12.64
CA PHE A 272 -5.42 -5.86 13.99
C PHE A 272 -6.59 -5.92 14.98
N ALA A 273 -7.76 -5.43 14.57
CA ALA A 273 -8.96 -5.37 15.40
C ALA A 273 -9.48 -6.75 15.83
N ALA A 274 -9.14 -7.81 15.08
CA ALA A 274 -9.43 -9.19 15.48
C ALA A 274 -8.78 -9.60 16.82
N ALA A 275 -7.71 -8.88 17.22
CA ALA A 275 -6.99 -9.08 18.48
C ALA A 275 -7.41 -8.08 19.59
N ALA A 276 -8.31 -7.14 19.29
CA ALA A 276 -8.73 -6.07 20.20
C ALA A 276 -10.03 -6.44 20.95
N PRO A 277 -10.35 -5.73 22.05
CA PRO A 277 -11.68 -5.79 22.66
C PRO A 277 -12.80 -5.54 21.64
N LYS A 278 -13.91 -6.27 21.77
CA LYS A 278 -14.99 -6.29 20.77
C LYS A 278 -15.61 -4.92 20.50
N ASP A 279 -15.72 -4.09 21.54
CA ASP A 279 -16.23 -2.72 21.46
C ASP A 279 -15.27 -1.82 20.68
N VAL A 280 -13.96 -1.89 20.95
CA VAL A 280 -12.92 -1.17 20.19
C VAL A 280 -12.93 -1.61 18.72
N ALA A 281 -12.96 -2.92 18.47
CA ALA A 281 -13.01 -3.48 17.12
C ALA A 281 -14.26 -3.05 16.34
N ALA A 282 -15.41 -2.92 17.01
CA ALA A 282 -16.65 -2.47 16.39
C ALA A 282 -16.63 -0.98 16.01
N VAL A 283 -16.02 -0.14 16.84
CA VAL A 283 -15.87 1.30 16.56
C VAL A 283 -14.91 1.51 15.39
N ASP A 284 -13.74 0.85 15.40
CA ASP A 284 -12.75 0.91 14.31
C ASP A 284 -13.36 0.45 12.99
N GLY A 285 -14.03 -0.71 13.00
CA GLY A 285 -14.73 -1.24 11.83
C GLY A 285 -15.78 -0.29 11.27
N LYS A 286 -16.51 0.45 12.14
CA LYS A 286 -17.48 1.46 11.70
C LYS A 286 -16.79 2.68 11.08
N ALA A 287 -15.65 3.12 11.64
CA ALA A 287 -14.89 4.25 11.11
C ALA A 287 -14.31 3.93 9.72
N PHE A 288 -13.72 2.75 9.54
CA PHE A 288 -13.24 2.30 8.23
C PHE A 288 -14.37 2.08 7.22
N ALA A 289 -15.50 1.50 7.63
CA ALA A 289 -16.65 1.35 6.74
C ALA A 289 -17.19 2.71 6.25
N ALA A 290 -17.17 3.74 7.12
CA ALA A 290 -17.53 5.10 6.72
C ALA A 290 -16.52 5.71 5.75
N ALA A 291 -15.21 5.46 5.95
CA ALA A 291 -14.16 5.90 5.03
C ALA A 291 -14.28 5.23 3.66
N GLU A 292 -14.48 3.90 3.60
CA GLU A 292 -14.73 3.16 2.36
C GLU A 292 -15.96 3.68 1.64
N ALA A 293 -17.07 3.92 2.36
CA ALA A 293 -18.30 4.45 1.79
C ALA A 293 -18.14 5.88 1.24
N ALA A 294 -17.31 6.72 1.86
CA ALA A 294 -17.00 8.06 1.37
C ALA A 294 -16.09 8.00 0.13
N VAL A 295 -15.05 7.18 0.16
CA VAL A 295 -14.10 6.98 -0.95
C VAL A 295 -14.76 6.32 -2.16
N ALA A 296 -15.73 5.43 -1.97
CA ALA A 296 -16.50 4.82 -3.05
C ALA A 296 -17.25 5.86 -3.91
N LYS A 297 -17.62 7.00 -3.32
CA LYS A 297 -18.31 8.11 -4.00
C LYS A 297 -17.37 9.02 -4.78
N LEU A 298 -16.04 8.84 -4.67
CA LEU A 298 -15.09 9.64 -5.44
C LEU A 298 -15.37 9.48 -6.95
N PRO A 299 -15.46 10.60 -7.68
CA PRO A 299 -15.60 10.57 -9.14
C PRO A 299 -14.32 10.07 -9.79
N ASP A 300 -14.41 9.55 -11.00
CA ASP A 300 -13.25 9.01 -11.72
C ASP A 300 -12.22 10.11 -12.02
N ASP A 301 -12.67 11.29 -12.44
CA ASP A 301 -11.84 12.49 -12.58
C ASP A 301 -11.87 13.32 -11.29
N LEU A 302 -10.83 13.15 -10.47
CA LEU A 302 -10.62 13.90 -9.23
C LEU A 302 -10.29 15.37 -9.49
N GLY A 303 -9.59 15.66 -10.58
CA GLY A 303 -9.12 17.00 -10.89
C GLY A 303 -10.27 17.93 -11.29
N ASP A 304 -11.13 17.45 -12.17
CA ASP A 304 -12.36 18.13 -12.56
C ASP A 304 -13.30 18.31 -11.35
N ALA A 305 -13.44 17.29 -10.51
CA ALA A 305 -14.22 17.40 -9.28
C ALA A 305 -13.63 18.39 -8.26
N ALA A 306 -12.30 18.49 -8.17
CA ALA A 306 -11.63 19.43 -7.29
C ALA A 306 -11.85 20.90 -7.68
N ALA A 307 -12.00 21.16 -8.98
CA ALA A 307 -12.20 22.50 -9.54
C ALA A 307 -13.65 22.99 -9.47
N ASP A 308 -14.62 22.10 -9.23
CA ASP A 308 -16.03 22.44 -9.07
C ASP A 308 -16.42 22.57 -7.56
N PRO A 309 -16.93 23.73 -7.09
CA PRO A 309 -17.26 23.92 -5.68
C PRO A 309 -18.26 22.94 -5.07
N LYS A 310 -19.17 22.37 -5.88
CA LYS A 310 -20.18 21.41 -5.39
C LYS A 310 -19.59 20.01 -5.33
N ARG A 311 -18.87 19.57 -6.37
CA ARG A 311 -18.27 18.24 -6.46
C ARG A 311 -17.06 18.07 -5.55
N ARG A 312 -16.35 19.16 -5.28
CA ARG A 312 -15.24 19.21 -4.32
C ARG A 312 -15.63 18.71 -2.93
N LYS A 313 -16.89 18.92 -2.52
CA LYS A 313 -17.43 18.42 -1.25
C LYS A 313 -17.35 16.89 -1.11
N THR A 314 -17.37 16.16 -2.22
CA THR A 314 -17.18 14.70 -2.22
C THR A 314 -15.75 14.33 -1.83
N LEU A 315 -14.76 15.07 -2.30
CA LEU A 315 -13.35 14.88 -1.94
C LEU A 315 -13.13 15.27 -0.46
N GLU A 316 -13.70 16.39 -0.03
CA GLU A 316 -13.65 16.84 1.37
C GLU A 316 -14.25 15.80 2.33
N ALA A 317 -15.39 15.21 1.96
CA ALA A 317 -16.02 14.15 2.74
C ALA A 317 -15.15 12.88 2.82
N ALA A 318 -14.49 12.49 1.73
CA ALA A 318 -13.54 11.38 1.73
C ALA A 318 -12.35 11.65 2.66
N VAL A 319 -11.76 12.86 2.57
CA VAL A 319 -10.66 13.27 3.46
C VAL A 319 -11.08 13.25 4.93
N ALA A 320 -12.24 13.81 5.25
CA ALA A 320 -12.75 13.84 6.62
C ALA A 320 -12.97 12.42 7.17
N ALA A 321 -13.59 11.52 6.39
CA ALA A 321 -13.84 10.16 6.81
C ALA A 321 -12.55 9.36 7.02
N LEU A 322 -11.55 9.50 6.13
CA LEU A 322 -10.23 8.91 6.29
C LEU A 322 -9.53 9.41 7.56
N LYS A 323 -9.60 10.72 7.85
CA LYS A 323 -9.05 11.29 9.10
C LYS A 323 -9.75 10.74 10.34
N VAL A 324 -11.06 10.49 10.29
CA VAL A 324 -11.79 9.86 11.40
C VAL A 324 -11.29 8.44 11.63
N ALA A 325 -11.15 7.63 10.57
CA ALA A 325 -10.61 6.28 10.67
C ALA A 325 -9.17 6.26 11.24
N GLN A 326 -8.29 7.14 10.76
CA GLN A 326 -6.94 7.27 11.28
C GLN A 326 -6.94 7.66 12.77
N ASN A 327 -7.75 8.64 13.16
CA ASN A 327 -7.83 9.09 14.55
C ASN A 327 -8.33 7.99 15.49
N ASP A 328 -9.33 7.22 15.07
CA ASP A 328 -9.85 6.10 15.85
C ASP A 328 -8.77 5.03 16.07
N LEU A 329 -8.06 4.68 14.99
CA LEU A 329 -6.96 3.74 15.04
C LEU A 329 -5.87 4.19 16.03
N VAL A 330 -5.45 5.46 15.96
CA VAL A 330 -4.39 6.02 16.80
C VAL A 330 -4.81 6.15 18.26
N LYS A 331 -6.06 6.54 18.53
CA LYS A 331 -6.52 6.87 19.89
C LYS A 331 -7.14 5.68 20.63
N ASN A 332 -7.66 4.69 19.90
CA ASN A 332 -8.43 3.59 20.47
C ASN A 332 -7.81 2.24 20.14
N LEU A 333 -7.66 1.88 18.85
CA LEU A 333 -7.21 0.54 18.46
C LEU A 333 -5.77 0.25 18.92
N ALA A 334 -4.82 1.12 18.59
CA ALA A 334 -3.42 0.91 18.93
C ALA A 334 -3.17 0.84 20.46
N PRO A 335 -3.72 1.75 21.29
CA PRO A 335 -3.64 1.64 22.75
C PRO A 335 -4.29 0.38 23.31
N ALA A 336 -5.45 -0.03 22.79
CA ALA A 336 -6.14 -1.24 23.26
C ALA A 336 -5.35 -2.53 23.01
N LEU A 337 -4.47 -2.52 22.01
CA LEU A 337 -3.54 -3.62 21.71
C LEU A 337 -2.19 -3.48 22.42
N GLY A 338 -1.96 -2.38 23.15
CA GLY A 338 -0.65 -2.09 23.74
C GLY A 338 0.46 -1.89 22.71
N VAL A 339 0.11 -1.50 21.47
CA VAL A 339 1.06 -1.31 20.36
C VAL A 339 1.32 0.18 20.19
N PRO A 340 2.52 0.69 20.57
CA PRO A 340 2.84 2.10 20.37
C PRO A 340 3.01 2.41 18.88
N LEU A 341 2.64 3.62 18.49
CA LEU A 341 2.96 4.17 17.18
C LEU A 341 4.36 4.80 17.22
N GLY A 342 5.16 4.54 16.19
CA GLY A 342 6.42 5.23 15.94
C GLY A 342 6.22 6.50 15.11
N PHE A 343 7.32 7.22 14.88
CA PHE A 343 7.35 8.32 13.92
C PHE A 343 7.16 7.79 12.50
N ASN A 344 6.34 8.48 11.70
CA ASN A 344 6.27 8.30 10.26
C ASN A 344 6.87 9.52 9.52
N ALA A 345 7.16 9.37 8.22
CA ALA A 345 7.83 10.39 7.41
C ALA A 345 7.04 11.71 7.25
N LEU A 346 5.76 11.74 7.65
CA LEU A 346 4.90 12.94 7.62
C LEU A 346 4.72 13.57 9.01
N ASP A 347 5.26 12.98 10.08
CA ASP A 347 5.17 13.54 11.45
C ASP A 347 6.21 14.64 11.70
N GLY A 348 7.16 14.83 10.78
CA GLY A 348 8.17 15.88 10.83
C GLY A 348 9.03 15.95 9.57
N ASP A 349 8.64 16.82 8.64
CA ASP A 349 9.46 17.71 7.78
C ASP A 349 8.52 18.56 6.88
#